data_AF-A0A7V1ZHV1-F1
#
_entry.id   AF-A0A7V1ZHV1-F1
#
_cell.length_a   1.000
_cell.length_b   1.000
_cell.length_c   1.000
_cell.angle_alpha   90.00
_cell.angle_beta   90.00
_cell.angle_gamma   90.00
#
_symmetry.space_group_name_H-M   'P 1'
#
loop_
_entity.id
_entity.type
_entity.pdbx_description
1 polymer ?
#
loop_
_entity_poly.entity_id
_entity_poly.type
_entity_poly.pdbx_seq_one_letter_code
_entity_poly.pdbx_strand_id
1 'polypeptide(L)' 'WLVEQVGVQASLGARPLRRAVQRFVEDAVSDYLVTHRPLPEGPLVVRVEDGQVKVEAAKEELCRA' A
#
# COMPACT_ATOMS: atom_id res chain seq x y z
N TRP A 1 -6.88 -6.65 6.88
CA TRP A 1 -7.34 -5.79 5.76
C TRP A 1 -7.15 -6.38 4.36
N LEU A 2 -5.95 -6.45 3.76
CA LEU A 2 -5.81 -6.91 2.34
C LEU A 2 -6.38 -8.31 2.07
N VAL A 3 -6.17 -9.25 3.00
CA VAL A 3 -6.75 -10.61 2.91
C VAL A 3 -8.28 -10.56 3.00
N GLU A 4 -8.85 -9.67 3.82
CA GLU A 4 -10.31 -9.49 3.89
C GLU A 4 -10.88 -8.96 2.57
N GLN A 5 -10.14 -8.11 1.85
CA GLN A 5 -10.59 -7.54 0.57
C GLN A 5 -10.74 -8.59 -0.55
N VAL A 6 -9.97 -9.69 -0.48
CA VAL A 6 -9.97 -10.73 -1.51
C VAL A 6 -10.54 -12.06 -1.05
N GLY A 7 -10.77 -12.22 0.26
CA GLY A 7 -11.17 -13.48 0.87
C GLY A 7 -10.09 -14.57 0.79
N VAL A 8 -10.36 -15.72 1.40
CA VAL A 8 -9.47 -16.89 1.36
C VAL A 8 -10.14 -18.02 0.58
N GLN A 9 -9.55 -18.40 -0.55
CA GLN A 9 -9.98 -19.53 -1.35
C GLN A 9 -8.78 -20.43 -1.68
N ALA A 10 -8.77 -21.65 -1.13
CA ALA A 10 -7.65 -22.59 -1.27
C ALA A 10 -7.30 -22.90 -2.72
N SER A 11 -8.30 -23.01 -3.60
CA SER A 11 -8.14 -23.28 -5.04
C SER A 11 -7.39 -22.18 -5.80
N LEU A 12 -7.38 -20.94 -5.29
CA LEU A 12 -6.70 -19.80 -5.92
C LEU A 12 -5.30 -19.54 -5.36
N GLY A 13 -4.95 -20.16 -4.23
CA GLY A 13 -3.72 -19.89 -3.50
C GLY A 13 -3.57 -18.39 -3.17
N ALA A 14 -2.33 -17.88 -3.15
CA ALA A 14 -2.03 -16.48 -2.84
C ALA A 14 -2.13 -15.52 -4.06
N ARG A 15 -2.52 -16.01 -5.25
CA ARG A 15 -2.64 -15.18 -6.46
C ARG A 15 -3.55 -13.94 -6.26
N PRO A 16 -4.70 -14.04 -5.56
CA PRO A 16 -5.52 -12.87 -5.24
C PRO A 16 -4.79 -11.85 -4.36
N LEU A 17 -3.94 -12.29 -3.43
CA LEU A 17 -3.19 -11.39 -2.56
C LEU A 17 -2.19 -10.54 -3.35
N ARG A 18 -1.48 -11.14 -4.32
CA ARG A 18 -0.60 -10.37 -5.22
C ARG A 18 -1.36 -9.27 -5.97
N ARG A 19 -2.56 -9.58 -6.47
CA ARG A 19 -3.42 -8.58 -7.13
C ARG A 19 -3.94 -7.51 -6.16
N ALA A 20 -4.21 -7.88 -4.91
CA ALA A 20 -4.61 -6.93 -3.88
C ALA A 20 -3.49 -5.94 -3.57
N VAL A 21 -2.24 -6.42 -3.43
CA VAL A 21 -1.07 -5.55 -3.23
C VAL A 21 -0.92 -4.58 -4.40
N GLN A 22 -0.97 -5.07 -5.64
CA GLN A 22 -0.91 -4.21 -6.81
C GLN A 22 -2.00 -3.12 -6.78
N ARG A 23 -3.27 -3.53 -6.65
CA ARG A 23 -4.41 -2.62 -6.69
C ARG A 23 -4.44 -1.58 -5.56
N PHE A 24 -4.08 -1.98 -4.34
CA PHE A 24 -4.29 -1.13 -3.17
C PHE A 24 -3.01 -0.43 -2.70
N VAL A 25 -1.84 -0.98 -3.00
CA VAL A 25 -0.55 -0.44 -2.57
C VAL A 25 0.18 0.19 -3.77
N GLU A 26 0.44 -0.58 -4.82
CA GLU A 26 1.24 -0.08 -5.97
C GLU A 26 0.53 1.06 -6.71
N ASP A 27 -0.77 0.92 -6.97
CA ASP A 27 -1.57 1.95 -7.63
C ASP A 27 -1.63 3.23 -6.76
N ALA A 28 -1.90 3.10 -5.45
CA ALA A 28 -2.00 4.24 -4.55
C ALA A 28 -0.66 5.00 -4.41
N VAL A 29 0.47 4.28 -4.37
CA VAL A 29 1.81 4.89 -4.36
C VAL A 29 2.07 5.60 -5.69
N SER A 30 1.68 5.00 -6.81
CA SER A 30 1.83 5.61 -8.13
C SER A 30 1.05 6.92 -8.23
N ASP A 31 -0.22 6.93 -7.80
CA ASP A 31 -1.07 8.12 -7.77
C ASP A 31 -0.48 9.22 -6.88
N TYR A 32 0.02 8.84 -5.70
CA TYR A 32 0.68 9.76 -4.78
C TYR A 32 1.90 10.42 -5.44
N LEU A 33 2.78 9.61 -6.05
CA LEU A 33 3.98 10.09 -6.74
C LEU A 33 3.65 10.97 -7.93
N VAL A 34 2.58 10.71 -8.68
CA VAL A 34 2.19 11.58 -9.82
C VAL A 34 1.66 12.93 -9.31
N THR A 35 0.88 12.92 -8.24
CA THR A 35 0.17 14.10 -7.73
C THR A 35 1.06 15.02 -6.89
N HIS A 36 2.05 14.47 -6.16
CA HIS A 36 2.91 15.25 -5.29
C HIS A 36 4.23 15.62 -5.99
N ARG A 37 4.31 16.88 -6.42
CA ARG A 37 5.48 17.51 -7.03
C ARG A 37 5.83 18.81 -6.27
N PRO A 38 7.10 19.03 -5.89
CA PRO A 38 8.25 18.14 -6.05
C PRO A 38 8.09 16.82 -5.28
N LEU A 39 8.84 15.78 -5.70
CA LEU A 39 8.81 14.50 -5.01
C LEU A 39 9.25 14.69 -3.55
N PRO A 40 8.53 14.11 -2.58
CA PRO A 40 8.98 14.15 -1.20
C PRO A 40 10.28 13.36 -1.04
N GLU A 41 11.14 13.85 -0.15
CA GLU A 41 12.35 13.15 0.24
C GLU A 41 12.01 12.03 1.24
N GLY A 42 12.78 10.94 1.18
CA GLY A 42 12.63 9.81 2.10
C GLY A 42 11.62 8.74 1.66
N PRO A 43 11.37 7.73 2.51
CA PRO A 43 10.51 6.60 2.18
C PRO A 43 9.03 6.98 2.24
N LEU A 44 8.22 6.34 1.41
CA LEU A 44 6.76 6.40 1.50
C LEU A 44 6.23 5.30 2.40
N VAL A 45 5.23 5.63 3.20
CA VAL A 45 4.53 4.72 4.10
C VAL A 45 3.12 4.52 3.58
N VAL A 46 2.70 3.26 3.52
CA VAL A 46 1.33 2.89 3.20
C VAL A 46 0.67 2.39 4.47
N ARG A 47 -0.38 3.08 4.91
CA ARG A 47 -1.17 2.72 6.10
C ARG A 47 -2.60 2.39 5.72
N VAL A 48 -3.25 1.61 6.56
CA VAL A 48 -4.70 1.43 6.50
C VAL A 48 -5.30 2.20 7.67
N GLU A 49 -6.12 3.21 7.37
CA GLU A 49 -6.84 4.02 8.34
C GLU A 49 -8.32 4.03 7.96
N ASP A 50 -9.20 3.75 8.91
CA ASP A 50 -10.67 3.70 8.68
C ASP A 50 -11.08 2.81 7.49
N GLY A 51 -10.33 1.73 7.27
CA GLY A 51 -10.56 0.79 6.18
C GLY A 51 -10.16 1.30 4.80
N GLN A 52 -9.40 2.40 4.71
CA GLN A 52 -8.89 2.96 3.48
C GLN A 52 -7.36 2.99 3.48
N VAL A 53 -6.76 2.79 2.30
CA VAL A 53 -5.31 2.93 2.13
C VAL A 53 -4.95 4.41 2.03
N LYS A 54 -3.97 4.85 2.83
CA LYS A 54 -3.36 6.16 2.75
C LYS A 54 -1.86 6.04 2.52
N VAL A 55 -1.33 6.94 1.70
CA VAL A 55 0.10 7.05 1.40
C VAL A 55 0.61 8.38 1.94
N GLU A 56 1.70 8.34 2.68
CA GLU A 56 2.36 9.51 3.25
C GLU A 56 3.88 9.40 3.15
N ALA A 57 4.57 10.53 3.07
CA ALA A 57 6.03 10.55 3.20
C ALA A 57 6.42 10.42 4.68
N ALA A 58 7.33 9.49 4.98
CA ALA A 58 7.84 9.32 6.33
C ALA A 58 8.77 10.48 6.69
N LYS A 59 8.66 10.97 7.93
CA LYS A 59 9.61 11.96 8.48
C LYS A 59 10.84 11.31 9.14
N GLU A 60 10.79 10.01 9.43
CA GLU A 60 11.89 9.20 10.01
C GLU A 60 11.87 7.76 9.46
N GLU A 61 12.98 7.02 9.60
CA GLU A 61 13.08 5.62 9.18
C GLU A 61 12.04 4.73 9.85
N LEU A 62 11.35 3.92 9.04
CA LEU A 62 10.17 3.16 9.45
C LEU A 62 10.48 1.88 10.24
N CYS A 63 11.75 1.51 10.40
CA CYS A 63 12.15 0.31 11.11
C CYS A 63 13.30 0.63 12.08
N ARG A 64 12.98 0.83 13.37
CA ARG A 64 13.97 0.52 14.42
C ARG A 64 13.96 -0.99 14.60
N ALA A 65 15.06 -1.63 14.20
CA ALA A 65 15.32 -3.05 14.44
C ALA A 65 15.44 -3.36 15.95
#